data_AF-A0A511TF64-F1
#
_entry.id   AF-A0A511TF64-F1
#
_cell.length_a   1.000
_cell.length_b   1.000
_cell.length_c   1.000
_cell.angle_alpha   90.00
_cell.angle_beta   90.00
_cell.angle_gamma   90.00
#
_symmetry.space_group_name_H-M   'P 1'
#
loop_
_entity.id
_entity.type
_entity.pdbx_description
1 polymer ?
#
loop_
_entity_poly.entity_id
_entity_poly.type
_entity_poly.pdbx_seq_one_letter_code
_entity_poly.pdbx_strand_id
1 'polypeptide(L)'
;MRNRRTTTLLVAISLSLVMAAGCAQKPDVPGSPEDVYRRFALANLTGSEQAIRPLIIDHPDAAILWSEGAYPADVAEELGKHYREMKIVRIEEKFEWVLMKGSDSPIPMELRRIDGVWRFDASPIIDFRKRAAAQRGADVQSAPLKNP
;
A
#
# COMPACT_ATOMS: atom_id res chain seq x y z
N MET A 1 -30.97 76.18 19.85
CA MET A 1 -30.71 75.52 21.15
C MET A 1 -30.72 74.01 20.96
N ARG A 2 -29.66 73.31 21.42
CA ARG A 2 -29.50 71.85 21.67
C ARG A 2 -29.92 70.88 20.55
N ASN A 3 -28.96 70.35 19.78
CA ASN A 3 -28.21 69.10 20.01
C ASN A 3 -29.08 67.85 20.25
N ARG A 4 -29.02 66.89 19.33
CA ARG A 4 -28.79 65.47 19.63
C ARG A 4 -28.13 64.78 18.42
N ARG A 5 -26.89 64.34 18.65
CA ARG A 5 -26.11 63.45 17.78
C ARG A 5 -26.68 62.03 17.91
N THR A 6 -26.71 61.26 16.83
CA THR A 6 -26.82 59.81 16.92
C THR A 6 -25.84 59.18 15.94
N THR A 7 -24.75 58.71 16.53
CA THR A 7 -23.68 57.91 15.94
C THR A 7 -24.18 56.47 15.78
N THR A 8 -23.98 55.85 14.62
CA THR A 8 -24.03 54.38 14.47
C THR A 8 -23.00 54.00 13.40
N LEU A 9 -21.76 53.78 13.82
CA LEU A 9 -21.12 52.46 13.99
C LEU A 9 -20.89 51.72 12.66
N LEU A 10 -19.72 51.95 12.05
CA LEU A 10 -19.13 51.08 11.03
C LEU A 10 -18.63 49.80 11.71
N VAL A 11 -19.22 48.65 11.36
CA VAL A 11 -18.70 47.33 11.73
C VAL A 11 -17.57 46.98 10.75
N ALA A 12 -16.32 47.03 11.22
CA ALA A 12 -15.19 46.47 10.49
C ALA A 12 -15.19 44.95 10.69
N ILE A 13 -15.51 44.20 9.64
CA ILE A 13 -15.36 42.74 9.62
C ILE A 13 -13.90 42.46 9.29
N SER A 14 -13.12 42.15 10.31
CA SER A 14 -11.73 41.67 10.17
C SER A 14 -11.75 40.25 9.62
N LEU A 15 -11.38 40.10 8.35
CA LEU A 15 -11.19 38.81 7.72
C LEU A 15 -9.83 38.24 8.18
N SER A 16 -9.81 37.58 9.34
CA SER A 16 -8.64 36.85 9.81
C SER A 16 -8.48 35.58 8.97
N LEU A 17 -7.59 35.64 7.97
CA LEU A 17 -7.15 34.48 7.20
C LEU A 17 -6.28 33.60 8.11
N VAL A 18 -6.89 32.59 8.73
CA VAL A 18 -6.14 31.55 9.45
C VAL A 18 -5.47 30.68 8.40
N MET A 19 -4.19 30.95 8.14
CA MET A 19 -3.27 30.03 7.49
C MET A 19 -3.11 28.82 8.41
N ALA A 20 -4.02 27.86 8.30
CA ALA A 20 -3.77 26.50 8.77
C ALA A 20 -2.67 25.94 7.88
N ALA A 21 -1.42 26.17 8.29
CA ALA A 21 -0.31 25.32 7.90
C ALA A 21 -0.64 23.93 8.45
N GLY A 22 -1.47 23.19 7.71
CA GLY A 22 -1.62 21.77 7.89
C GLY A 22 -0.24 21.20 7.65
N CYS A 23 0.50 20.97 8.74
CA CYS A 23 1.46 19.89 8.80
C CYS A 23 0.66 18.65 8.41
N ALA A 24 0.60 18.37 7.11
CA ALA A 24 0.12 17.11 6.60
C ALA A 24 1.01 16.10 7.29
N GLN A 25 0.45 15.46 8.31
CA GLN A 25 1.10 14.45 9.11
C GLN A 25 1.46 13.38 8.09
N LYS A 26 2.71 13.40 7.61
CA LYS A 26 3.22 12.35 6.74
C LYS A 26 2.90 11.06 7.50
N PRO A 27 2.18 10.10 6.90
CA PRO A 27 1.88 8.88 7.59
C PRO A 27 3.21 8.22 7.90
N ASP A 28 3.62 8.36 9.15
CA ASP A 28 4.65 7.55 9.76
C ASP A 28 4.11 6.13 9.62
N VAL A 29 4.64 5.38 8.66
CA VAL A 29 4.60 3.93 8.73
C VAL A 29 5.96 3.59 9.30
N PRO A 30 6.13 3.59 10.64
CA PRO A 30 7.42 3.38 11.25
C PRO A 30 7.79 1.92 11.00
N GLY A 31 9.01 1.69 10.55
CA GLY A 31 9.52 0.35 10.33
C GLY A 31 10.81 0.35 9.53
N SER A 32 11.67 -0.60 9.84
CA SER A 32 12.77 -1.00 8.96
C SER A 32 12.19 -1.51 7.62
N PRO A 33 12.97 -1.56 6.53
CA PRO A 33 12.50 -2.19 5.30
C PRO A 33 12.12 -3.67 5.52
N GLU A 34 12.76 -4.36 6.47
CA GLU A 34 12.36 -5.70 6.91
C GLU A 34 10.93 -5.74 7.47
N ASP A 35 10.53 -4.73 8.25
CA ASP A 35 9.18 -4.65 8.82
C ASP A 35 8.13 -4.41 7.74
N VAL A 36 8.42 -3.52 6.79
CA VAL A 36 7.52 -3.26 5.65
C VAL A 36 7.38 -4.52 4.79
N TYR A 37 8.50 -5.20 4.48
CA TYR A 37 8.49 -6.47 3.76
C TYR A 37 7.59 -7.49 4.47
N ARG A 38 7.80 -7.72 5.77
CA ARG A 38 7.05 -8.72 6.54
C ARG A 38 5.56 -8.37 6.62
N ARG A 39 5.23 -7.10 6.87
CA ARG A 39 3.84 -6.64 6.91
C ARG A 39 3.16 -6.81 5.55
N PHE A 40 3.86 -6.51 4.45
CA PHE A 40 3.32 -6.73 3.11
C PHE A 40 3.08 -8.23 2.86
N ALA A 41 4.04 -9.10 3.18
CA ALA A 41 3.91 -10.54 3.00
C ALA A 41 2.69 -11.10 3.74
N LEU A 42 2.46 -10.68 4.99
CA LEU A 42 1.31 -11.08 5.79
C LEU A 42 -0.01 -10.51 5.23
N ALA A 43 -0.03 -9.22 4.87
CA ALA A 43 -1.22 -8.58 4.31
C ALA A 43 -1.64 -9.18 2.96
N ASN A 44 -0.65 -9.61 2.16
CA ASN A 44 -0.88 -10.25 0.87
C ASN A 44 -1.53 -11.63 0.97
N LEU A 45 -1.43 -12.32 2.12
CA LEU A 45 -2.12 -13.59 2.35
C LEU A 45 -3.64 -13.42 2.40
N THR A 46 -4.11 -12.28 2.92
CA THR A 46 -5.54 -12.00 3.12
C THR A 46 -6.12 -11.07 2.07
N GLY A 47 -5.29 -10.53 1.17
CA GLY A 47 -5.74 -9.59 0.15
C GLY A 47 -6.43 -8.35 0.75
N SER A 48 -6.03 -7.89 1.94
CA SER A 48 -6.67 -6.73 2.57
C SER A 48 -6.15 -5.43 1.94
N GLU A 49 -7.00 -4.74 1.17
CA GLU A 49 -6.64 -3.44 0.57
C GLU A 49 -6.17 -2.44 1.63
N GLN A 50 -6.89 -2.33 2.75
CA GLN A 50 -6.56 -1.41 3.84
C GLN A 50 -5.15 -1.69 4.41
N ALA A 51 -4.75 -2.97 4.47
CA ALA A 51 -3.44 -3.36 4.97
C ALA A 51 -2.33 -3.24 3.91
N ILE A 52 -2.62 -3.49 2.64
CA ILE A 52 -1.64 -3.52 1.55
C ILE A 52 -1.35 -2.11 1.03
N ARG A 53 -2.39 -1.32 0.73
CA ARG A 53 -2.27 0.00 0.09
C ARG A 53 -1.26 0.95 0.76
N PRO A 54 -1.20 1.09 2.10
CA PRO A 54 -0.22 1.99 2.72
C PRO A 54 1.23 1.46 2.68
N LEU A 55 1.45 0.18 2.34
CA LEU A 55 2.77 -0.45 2.35
C LEU A 55 3.47 -0.40 0.99
N ILE A 56 2.72 -0.24 -0.09
CA ILE A 56 3.26 -0.31 -1.45
C ILE A 56 3.58 1.08 -2.02
N ILE A 57 4.41 1.08 -3.06
CA ILE A 57 4.51 2.18 -4.01
C ILE A 57 3.21 2.20 -4.83
N ASP A 58 2.67 3.39 -5.09
CA ASP A 58 1.46 3.53 -5.90
C ASP A 58 1.63 2.86 -7.27
N HIS A 59 0.67 2.03 -7.65
CA HIS A 59 0.69 1.28 -8.90
C HIS A 59 -0.71 1.25 -9.53
N PRO A 60 -0.87 1.49 -10.84
CA PRO A 60 -2.18 1.55 -11.50
C PRO A 60 -2.97 0.24 -11.37
N ASP A 61 -2.28 -0.89 -11.42
CA ASP A 61 -2.89 -2.23 -11.32
C ASP A 61 -2.89 -2.79 -9.89
N ALA A 62 -2.69 -1.97 -8.85
CA ALA A 62 -2.58 -2.45 -7.46
C ALA A 62 -3.82 -3.25 -6.99
N ALA A 63 -4.99 -2.99 -7.59
CA ALA A 63 -6.24 -3.71 -7.30
C ALA A 63 -6.10 -5.24 -7.34
N ILE A 64 -5.23 -5.76 -8.23
CA ILE A 64 -4.94 -7.19 -8.37
C ILE A 64 -4.44 -7.83 -7.06
N LEU A 65 -3.83 -7.03 -6.17
CA LEU A 65 -3.31 -7.52 -4.91
C LEU A 65 -4.42 -7.95 -3.92
N TRP A 66 -5.62 -7.37 -4.05
CA TRP A 66 -6.77 -7.66 -3.18
C TRP A 66 -8.01 -8.16 -3.92
N SER A 67 -8.03 -8.14 -5.26
CA SER A 67 -9.17 -8.65 -6.05
C SER A 67 -9.04 -10.15 -6.38
N GLU A 68 -7.83 -10.69 -6.51
CA GLU A 68 -7.60 -12.06 -7.01
C GLU A 68 -7.47 -13.13 -5.90
N GLY A 69 -8.18 -12.93 -4.79
CA GLY A 69 -8.42 -13.95 -3.78
C GLY A 69 -7.39 -13.95 -2.66
N ALA A 70 -7.91 -13.79 -1.44
CA ALA A 70 -7.24 -14.17 -0.22
C ALA A 70 -7.05 -15.70 -0.18
N TYR A 71 -6.01 -16.18 0.50
CA TYR A 71 -6.01 -17.56 0.95
C TYR A 71 -7.20 -17.79 1.89
N PRO A 72 -7.77 -19.02 1.93
CA PRO A 72 -8.67 -19.43 3.00
C PRO A 72 -8.06 -19.09 4.36
N ALA A 73 -8.90 -18.71 5.33
CA ALA A 73 -8.43 -18.12 6.59
C ALA A 73 -7.46 -19.03 7.37
N ASP A 74 -7.73 -20.33 7.38
CA ASP A 74 -6.89 -21.37 7.98
C ASP A 74 -5.53 -21.49 7.26
N VAL A 75 -5.53 -21.47 5.93
CA VAL A 75 -4.31 -21.49 5.12
C VAL A 75 -3.50 -20.20 5.33
N ALA A 76 -4.16 -19.04 5.38
CA ALA A 76 -3.53 -17.75 5.62
C ALA A 76 -2.91 -17.68 7.03
N GLU A 77 -3.57 -18.25 8.03
CA GLU A 77 -3.05 -18.33 9.39
C GLU A 77 -1.78 -19.19 9.47
N GLU A 78 -1.79 -20.36 8.83
CA GLU A 78 -0.67 -21.29 8.83
C GLU A 78 0.54 -20.71 8.08
N LEU A 79 0.34 -20.20 6.85
CA LEU A 79 1.39 -19.48 6.11
C LEU A 79 1.89 -18.26 6.88
N GLY A 80 0.99 -17.57 7.59
CA GLY A 80 1.34 -16.43 8.42
C GLY A 80 2.33 -16.76 9.54
N LYS A 81 2.31 -17.99 10.09
CA LYS A 81 3.30 -18.42 11.10
C LYS A 81 4.70 -18.43 10.50
N HIS A 82 4.86 -19.01 9.33
CA HIS A 82 6.13 -19.04 8.60
C HIS A 82 6.62 -17.62 8.27
N TYR A 83 5.75 -16.77 7.72
CA TYR A 83 6.13 -15.40 7.32
C TYR A 83 6.52 -14.50 8.50
N ARG A 84 6.00 -14.74 9.69
CA ARG A 84 6.43 -14.02 10.90
C ARG A 84 7.89 -14.33 11.26
N GLU A 85 8.31 -15.57 11.09
CA GLU A 85 9.65 -16.07 11.46
C GLU A 85 10.63 -16.05 10.28
N MET A 86 10.14 -15.83 9.05
CA MET A 86 10.92 -15.80 7.83
C MET A 86 12.15 -14.91 7.99
N LYS A 87 13.30 -15.49 7.63
CA LYS A 87 14.56 -14.75 7.57
C LYS A 87 14.52 -13.84 6.34
N ILE A 88 14.71 -12.55 6.57
CA ILE A 88 14.81 -11.54 5.51
C ILE A 88 16.27 -11.06 5.48
N VAL A 89 16.88 -11.09 4.30
CA VAL A 89 18.24 -10.60 4.09
C VAL A 89 18.24 -9.46 3.08
N ARG A 90 19.12 -8.47 3.30
CA ARG A 90 19.44 -7.43 2.32
C ARG A 90 20.45 -8.00 1.33
N ILE A 91 20.13 -7.97 0.05
CA ILE A 91 21.03 -8.37 -1.03
C ILE A 91 21.90 -7.17 -1.43
N GLU A 92 21.25 -6.03 -1.65
CA GLU A 92 21.90 -4.77 -2.02
C GLU A 92 21.19 -3.64 -1.29
N GLU A 93 21.94 -2.66 -0.81
CA GLU A 93 21.42 -1.49 -0.10
C GLU A 93 22.06 -0.21 -0.64
N LYS A 94 21.21 0.77 -0.92
CA LYS A 94 21.57 2.16 -1.21
C LYS A 94 20.75 3.08 -0.32
N PHE A 95 21.06 4.38 -0.35
CA PHE A 95 20.40 5.35 0.51
C PHE A 95 18.86 5.37 0.35
N GLU A 96 18.37 5.25 -0.88
CA GLU A 96 16.94 5.39 -1.19
C GLU A 96 16.24 4.06 -1.48
N TRP A 97 16.97 2.95 -1.58
CA TRP A 97 16.35 1.66 -1.90
C TRP A 97 17.16 0.50 -1.36
N VAL A 98 16.48 -0.63 -1.15
CA VAL A 98 17.08 -1.89 -0.73
C VAL A 98 16.42 -3.03 -1.51
N LEU A 99 17.24 -3.94 -2.01
CA LEU A 99 16.78 -5.21 -2.59
C LEU A 99 16.88 -6.29 -1.52
N MET A 100 15.76 -6.94 -1.22
CA MET A 100 15.65 -7.90 -0.12
C MET A 100 15.18 -9.25 -0.61
N LYS A 101 15.55 -10.31 0.10
CA LYS A 101 15.02 -11.66 -0.12
C LYS A 101 14.61 -12.30 1.19
N GLY A 102 13.33 -12.69 1.27
CA GLY A 102 12.83 -13.59 2.29
C GLY A 102 13.19 -15.04 1.96
N SER A 103 13.47 -15.87 2.95
CA SER A 103 13.71 -17.31 2.76
C SER A 103 12.55 -18.03 2.07
N ASP A 104 11.32 -17.52 2.27
CA ASP A 104 10.09 -18.14 1.80
C ASP A 104 9.50 -17.39 0.58
N SER A 105 10.27 -16.44 0.01
CA SER A 105 9.92 -15.75 -1.23
C SER A 105 10.81 -16.21 -2.39
N PRO A 106 10.23 -16.63 -3.52
CA PRO A 106 11.01 -17.09 -4.67
C PRO A 106 11.75 -15.94 -5.38
N ILE A 107 11.26 -14.69 -5.25
CA ILE A 107 11.75 -13.54 -6.00
C ILE A 107 12.25 -12.47 -5.00
N PRO A 108 13.45 -11.89 -5.23
CA PRO A 108 13.89 -10.71 -4.50
C PRO A 108 12.96 -9.52 -4.73
N MET A 109 12.71 -8.73 -3.70
CA MET A 109 11.78 -7.61 -3.74
C MET A 109 12.49 -6.32 -3.37
N GLU A 110 12.22 -5.28 -4.14
CA GLU A 110 12.76 -3.96 -3.89
C GLU A 110 11.84 -3.19 -2.94
N LEU A 111 12.45 -2.44 -2.02
CA LEU A 111 11.78 -1.41 -1.24
C LEU A 111 12.44 -0.07 -1.50
N ARG A 112 11.64 0.98 -1.62
CA ARG A 112 12.11 2.36 -1.80
C ARG A 112 11.71 3.24 -0.65
N ARG A 113 12.57 4.18 -0.30
CA ARG A 113 12.27 5.23 0.65
C ARG A 113 11.65 6.40 -0.10
N ILE A 114 10.34 6.59 0.06
CA ILE A 114 9.57 7.69 -0.54
C ILE A 114 9.14 8.60 0.60
N ASP A 115 9.49 9.88 0.51
CA ASP A 115 9.14 10.89 1.52
C ASP A 115 9.61 10.58 2.95
N GLY A 116 10.65 9.75 3.08
CA GLY A 116 11.18 9.27 4.37
C GLY A 116 10.59 7.94 4.84
N VAL A 117 9.64 7.37 4.10
CA VAL A 117 8.92 6.14 4.45
C VAL A 117 9.29 5.02 3.49
N TRP A 118 9.58 3.83 4.03
CA TRP A 118 9.82 2.64 3.21
C TRP A 118 8.52 2.13 2.59
N ARG A 119 8.55 1.86 1.28
CA ARG A 119 7.45 1.33 0.48
C ARG A 119 7.93 0.17 -0.36
N PHE A 120 7.07 -0.83 -0.49
CA PHE A 120 7.34 -2.08 -1.19
C PHE A 120 6.99 -1.94 -2.68
N ASP A 121 7.93 -2.27 -3.57
CA ASP A 121 7.65 -2.36 -4.99
C ASP A 121 6.93 -3.69 -5.30
N ALA A 122 5.61 -3.61 -5.45
CA ALA A 122 4.77 -4.77 -5.72
C ALA A 122 4.69 -5.16 -7.21
N SER A 123 5.35 -4.42 -8.11
CA SER A 123 5.27 -4.64 -9.56
C SER A 123 5.58 -6.09 -9.97
N PRO A 124 6.62 -6.76 -9.44
CA PRO A 124 6.90 -8.15 -9.80
C PRO A 124 5.76 -9.14 -9.48
N ILE A 125 5.04 -8.91 -8.37
CA ILE A 125 3.92 -9.76 -7.95
C ILE A 125 2.68 -9.48 -8.81
N ILE A 126 2.42 -8.20 -9.10
CA ILE A 126 1.32 -7.77 -9.97
C ILE A 126 1.52 -8.39 -11.37
N ASP A 127 2.72 -8.27 -11.93
CA ASP A 127 3.05 -8.84 -13.24
C ASP A 127 2.91 -10.37 -13.24
N PHE A 128 3.34 -11.04 -12.17
CA PHE A 128 3.15 -12.48 -12.03
C PHE A 128 1.66 -12.87 -12.05
N ARG A 129 0.82 -12.18 -11.26
CA ARG A 129 -0.63 -12.45 -11.21
C ARG A 129 -1.31 -12.18 -12.56
N LYS A 130 -0.94 -11.09 -13.25
CA LYS A 130 -1.44 -10.79 -14.61
C LYS A 130 -1.13 -11.92 -15.60
N ARG A 131 0.10 -12.45 -15.60
CA ARG A 131 0.48 -13.58 -16.45
C ARG A 131 -0.31 -14.85 -16.10
N ALA A 132 -0.47 -15.15 -14.81
CA ALA A 132 -1.23 -16.31 -14.36
C ALA A 132 -2.72 -16.20 -14.74
N ALA A 133 -3.32 -15.01 -14.63
CA ALA A 133 -4.70 -14.77 -15.04
C ALA A 133 -4.89 -14.93 -16.56
N ALA A 134 -3.95 -14.41 -17.37
CA ALA A 134 -3.99 -14.57 -18.82
C ALA A 134 -3.92 -16.04 -19.26
N GLN A 135 -3.09 -16.85 -18.59
CA GLN A 135 -2.99 -18.29 -18.86
C GLN A 135 -4.29 -19.03 -18.53
N ARG A 136 -4.91 -18.76 -17.37
CA ARG A 136 -6.22 -19.34 -17.03
C ARG A 136 -7.31 -18.99 -18.05
N GLY A 137 -7.30 -17.75 -18.56
CA GLY A 137 -8.25 -17.32 -19.59
C GLY A 137 -8.07 -18.06 -20.92
N ALA A 138 -6.83 -18.37 -21.30
CA ALA A 138 -6.51 -19.15 -22.50
C ALA A 138 -6.91 -20.64 -22.34
N ASP A 139 -6.69 -21.23 -21.16
CA ASP A 139 -7.05 -22.63 -20.88
C ASP A 139 -8.57 -22.84 -20.91
N VAL A 140 -9.36 -21.88 -20.40
CA VAL A 140 -10.83 -21.95 -20.47
C VAL A 140 -11.36 -21.87 -21.91
N GLN A 141 -10.71 -21.09 -22.77
CA GLN A 141 -11.11 -20.97 -24.19
C GLN A 141 -10.74 -22.19 -25.04
N SER A 142 -9.82 -23.03 -24.57
CA SER A 142 -9.36 -24.23 -25.29
C SER A 142 -10.04 -25.53 -24.83
N ALA A 143 -10.93 -25.47 -23.83
CA ALA A 143 -11.67 -26.65 -23.37
C ALA A 143 -12.69 -27.10 -24.43
N PRO A 144 -12.65 -28.37 -24.91
CA PRO A 144 -13.58 -28.84 -25.93
C PRO A 144 -15.02 -28.86 -25.37
N LEU A 145 -15.95 -28.27 -26.13
CA LEU A 145 -17.39 -28.37 -25.90
C LEU A 145 -17.77 -29.85 -25.83
N LYS A 146 -18.09 -30.34 -24.62
CA LYS A 146 -18.76 -31.63 -24.46
C LYS A 146 -20.19 -31.44 -24.96
N ASN A 147 -20.47 -31.92 -26.17
CA ASN A 147 -21.84 -32.05 -26.64
C ASN A 147 -22.56 -33.13 -25.82
N PRO A 148 -23.84 -32.90 -25.44
CA PRO A 148 -24.65 -33.86 -24.69
C PRO A 148 -24.89 -35.16 -25.46
#